data_AF-T1KI55-F1
#
_entry.id   AF-T1KI55-F1
#
_cell.length_a   1.000
_cell.length_b   1.000
_cell.length_c   1.000
_cell.angle_alpha   90.00
_cell.angle_beta   90.00
_cell.angle_gamma   90.00
#
_symmetry.space_group_name_H-M   'P 1'
#
loop_
_entity.id
_entity.type
_entity.pdbx_description
1 polymer ?
#
loop_
_entity_poly.entity_id
_entity_poly.type
_entity_poly.pdbx_seq_one_letter_code
_entity_poly.pdbx_strand_id
1 'polypeptide(L)'
;MCSDKKMTTEVDEPIEISSIFTVMVNNKNRKFRYFLLMVILSLTVAIGSYAMYKAYLGFSAFEGLNEKSFFILQLLNGLVIIFSYFILIFVCNWKRFVEFLEVWSQTGLEHDSKTIKYIKYQRKKCRLLILIHVILNVTVSSSTYRTEKQSLEYIFELVPIAFTSFTYAVLLGLITDFSLQILLFICATFLHVNKRLEHLTKFPNSTEDNIGSIRLMHSFGSQMTLKADQFIRHFIACTYSMMITFILIDLYRMIYLSTTPTDYYISIIIQFVVISMTAVFTYYVVKINAWASKGFHHAYQLSFTKNNPSHLAETSLLMYRMGRNDIGLTFANLFTITASFVTSLATLCVTFILAFPTIKSQF
;
A
#
# COMPACT_ATOMS: atom_id res chain seq x y z
N MET A 1 -20.69 -29.66 45.32
CA MET A 1 -20.89 -28.60 44.31
C MET A 1 -19.52 -28.19 43.78
N CYS A 2 -19.04 -28.90 42.75
CA CYS A 2 -17.87 -28.47 41.98
C CYS A 2 -18.45 -27.92 40.67
N SER A 3 -18.38 -26.61 40.47
CA SER A 3 -18.89 -25.96 39.27
C SER A 3 -17.85 -26.15 38.17
N ASP A 4 -18.11 -27.10 37.27
CA ASP A 4 -17.38 -27.27 36.01
C ASP A 4 -17.61 -26.01 35.16
N LYS A 5 -16.69 -25.06 35.29
CA LYS A 5 -16.61 -23.88 34.44
C LYS A 5 -16.15 -24.34 33.06
N LYS A 6 -17.11 -24.73 32.23
CA LYS A 6 -16.93 -25.10 30.83
C LYS A 6 -16.26 -23.93 30.11
N MET A 7 -14.94 -24.01 29.98
CA MET A 7 -14.13 -23.05 29.23
C MET A 7 -14.45 -23.29 27.76
N THR A 8 -15.47 -22.60 27.25
CA THR A 8 -15.72 -22.52 25.81
C THR A 8 -14.53 -21.79 25.21
N THR A 9 -13.60 -22.55 24.64
CA THR A 9 -12.62 -22.05 23.69
C THR A 9 -13.40 -21.44 22.54
N GLU A 10 -13.60 -20.12 22.57
CA GLU A 10 -13.95 -19.36 21.38
C GLU A 10 -12.90 -19.71 20.34
N VAL A 11 -13.30 -20.48 19.34
CA VAL A 11 -12.49 -20.73 18.16
C VAL A 11 -12.45 -19.40 17.42
N ASP A 12 -11.35 -18.66 17.60
CA ASP A 12 -11.10 -17.40 16.91
C ASP A 12 -11.36 -17.59 15.39
N GLU A 13 -12.26 -16.81 14.82
CA GLU A 13 -12.55 -16.85 13.38
C GLU A 13 -11.27 -16.63 12.56
N PRO A 14 -11.09 -17.38 11.45
CA PRO A 14 -9.91 -17.27 10.61
C PRO A 14 -9.74 -15.83 10.09
N ILE A 15 -8.50 -15.35 10.08
CA ILE A 15 -8.23 -13.98 9.66
C ILE A 15 -8.30 -13.82 8.13
N GLU A 16 -9.35 -13.17 7.67
CA GLU A 16 -9.54 -12.85 6.24
C GLU A 16 -9.10 -11.43 5.88
N ILE A 17 -8.95 -11.17 4.58
CA ILE A 17 -8.80 -9.80 4.04
C ILE A 17 -10.15 -9.10 4.13
N SER A 18 -10.25 -8.11 5.02
CA SER A 18 -11.47 -7.35 5.25
C SER A 18 -11.49 -6.11 4.36
N SER A 19 -11.80 -6.31 3.09
CA SER A 19 -11.92 -5.23 2.10
C SER A 19 -13.20 -5.39 1.29
N ILE A 20 -13.81 -4.27 0.89
CA ILE A 20 -14.97 -4.28 0.00
C ILE A 20 -14.70 -5.01 -1.32
N PHE A 21 -13.43 -5.04 -1.75
CA PHE A 21 -13.02 -5.73 -2.96
C PHE A 21 -12.98 -7.26 -2.81
N THR A 22 -12.94 -7.83 -1.61
CA THR A 22 -13.04 -9.29 -1.45
C THR A 22 -14.45 -9.80 -1.75
N VAL A 23 -15.47 -8.93 -1.67
CA VAL A 23 -16.82 -9.21 -2.16
C VAL A 23 -16.81 -9.50 -3.67
N MET A 24 -15.81 -9.00 -4.42
CA MET A 24 -15.67 -9.31 -5.86
C MET A 24 -15.39 -10.80 -6.11
N VAL A 25 -14.67 -11.44 -5.18
CA VAL A 25 -14.32 -12.85 -5.26
C VAL A 25 -15.41 -13.74 -4.68
N ASN A 26 -16.19 -13.26 -3.70
CA ASN A 26 -17.18 -14.08 -3.04
C ASN A 26 -18.36 -14.44 -3.98
N ASN A 27 -18.60 -15.74 -4.17
CA ASN A 27 -19.60 -16.26 -5.10
C ASN A 27 -21.05 -16.22 -4.56
N LYS A 28 -21.27 -15.88 -3.28
CA LYS A 28 -22.58 -16.03 -2.63
C LYS A 28 -23.70 -15.16 -3.23
N ASN A 29 -23.41 -14.02 -3.89
CA ASN A 29 -24.45 -13.21 -4.54
C ASN A 29 -23.92 -12.41 -5.75
N ARG A 30 -23.99 -13.00 -6.94
CA ARG A 30 -23.50 -12.40 -8.20
C ARG A 30 -24.16 -11.06 -8.53
N LYS A 31 -25.46 -10.89 -8.27
CA LYS A 31 -26.20 -9.63 -8.54
C LYS A 31 -25.72 -8.50 -7.63
N PHE A 32 -25.62 -8.78 -6.33
CA PHE A 32 -25.14 -7.82 -5.35
C PHE A 32 -23.71 -7.35 -5.65
N ARG A 33 -22.84 -8.26 -6.09
CA ARG A 33 -21.46 -7.93 -6.51
C ARG A 33 -21.43 -6.91 -7.66
N TYR A 34 -22.16 -7.15 -8.75
CA TYR A 34 -22.15 -6.22 -9.88
C TYR A 34 -22.78 -4.89 -9.52
N PHE A 35 -23.82 -4.90 -8.70
CA PHE A 35 -24.43 -3.68 -8.17
C PHE A 35 -23.42 -2.85 -7.36
N LEU A 36 -22.73 -3.47 -6.40
CA LEU A 36 -21.72 -2.79 -5.58
C LEU A 36 -20.58 -2.21 -6.42
N LEU A 37 -20.12 -2.95 -7.43
CA LEU A 37 -19.09 -2.48 -8.35
C LEU A 37 -19.56 -1.32 -9.21
N MET A 38 -20.79 -1.41 -9.73
CA MET A 38 -21.38 -0.32 -10.49
C MET A 38 -21.46 0.95 -9.63
N VAL A 39 -21.88 0.83 -8.37
CA VAL A 39 -21.95 1.97 -7.44
C VAL A 39 -20.56 2.56 -7.18
N ILE A 40 -19.55 1.75 -6.86
CA ILE A 40 -18.19 2.21 -6.59
C ILE A 40 -17.56 2.86 -7.84
N LEU A 41 -17.71 2.26 -9.01
CA LEU A 41 -17.22 2.81 -10.28
C LEU A 41 -17.92 4.12 -10.63
N SER A 42 -19.25 4.17 -10.52
CA SER A 42 -20.02 5.38 -10.80
C SER A 42 -19.64 6.51 -9.86
N LEU A 43 -19.49 6.21 -8.56
CA LEU A 43 -19.05 7.18 -7.56
C LEU A 43 -17.62 7.67 -7.86
N THR A 44 -16.71 6.77 -8.22
CA THR A 44 -15.32 7.11 -8.56
C THR A 44 -15.25 8.00 -9.79
N VAL A 45 -15.97 7.66 -10.86
CA VAL A 45 -16.03 8.46 -12.09
C VAL A 45 -16.67 9.81 -11.80
N ALA A 46 -17.76 9.86 -11.03
CA ALA A 46 -18.43 11.12 -10.69
C ALA A 46 -17.50 12.05 -9.89
N ILE A 47 -16.88 11.56 -8.83
CA ILE A 47 -15.97 12.35 -7.98
C ILE A 47 -14.71 12.76 -8.73
N GLY A 48 -14.09 11.83 -9.47
CA GLY A 48 -12.91 12.12 -10.27
C GLY A 48 -13.19 13.13 -11.37
N SER A 49 -14.28 12.95 -12.12
CA SER A 49 -14.67 13.88 -13.20
C SER A 49 -15.04 15.26 -12.66
N TYR A 50 -15.74 15.33 -11.51
CA TYR A 50 -16.04 16.59 -10.86
C TYR A 50 -14.78 17.33 -10.41
N ALA A 51 -13.81 16.62 -9.80
CA ALA A 51 -12.52 17.20 -9.43
C ALA A 51 -11.75 17.72 -10.65
N MET A 52 -11.71 16.94 -11.74
CA MET A 52 -11.07 17.35 -12.99
C MET A 52 -11.77 18.55 -13.64
N TYR A 53 -13.10 18.58 -13.63
CA TYR A 53 -13.88 19.69 -14.18
C TYR A 53 -13.65 21.00 -13.41
N LYS A 54 -13.67 20.94 -12.07
CA LYS A 54 -13.36 22.10 -11.22
C LYS A 54 -11.91 22.56 -11.43
N ALA A 55 -10.98 21.62 -11.56
CA ALA A 55 -9.58 21.94 -11.88
C ALA A 55 -9.45 22.63 -13.25
N TYR A 56 -10.16 22.15 -14.27
CA TYR A 56 -10.17 22.76 -15.60
C TYR A 56 -10.72 24.19 -15.57
N LEU A 57 -11.87 24.41 -14.93
CA LEU A 57 -12.46 25.75 -14.78
C LEU A 57 -11.50 26.71 -14.08
N GLY A 58 -10.88 26.26 -12.98
CA GLY A 58 -9.88 27.06 -12.27
C GLY A 58 -8.65 27.36 -13.12
N PHE A 59 -8.12 26.35 -13.80
CA PHE A 59 -6.96 26.52 -14.68
C PHE A 59 -7.19 27.55 -15.79
N SER A 60 -8.40 27.60 -16.36
CA SER A 60 -8.76 28.58 -17.39
C SER A 60 -9.03 29.99 -16.84
N ALA A 61 -9.47 30.12 -15.59
CA ALA A 61 -9.87 31.39 -15.01
C ALA A 61 -8.70 32.21 -14.44
N PHE A 62 -7.66 31.57 -13.92
CA PHE A 62 -6.53 32.24 -13.27
C PHE A 62 -5.33 32.38 -14.21
N GLU A 63 -4.65 33.51 -14.18
CA GLU A 63 -3.44 33.74 -15.00
C GLU A 63 -2.15 33.28 -14.32
N GLY A 64 -2.12 33.34 -12.98
CA GLY A 64 -0.94 33.06 -12.17
C GLY A 64 -0.49 31.59 -12.20
N LEU A 65 0.83 31.39 -12.23
CA LEU A 65 1.45 30.08 -12.34
C LEU A 65 1.27 29.23 -11.08
N ASN A 66 1.19 29.86 -9.91
CA ASN A 66 0.99 29.19 -8.63
C ASN A 66 -0.40 28.53 -8.56
N GLU A 67 -1.42 29.30 -8.91
CA GLU A 67 -2.82 28.89 -8.96
C GLU A 67 -3.01 27.79 -10.01
N LYS A 68 -2.45 27.96 -11.21
CA LYS A 68 -2.45 26.93 -12.26
C LYS A 68 -1.81 25.63 -11.79
N SER A 69 -0.68 25.70 -11.07
CA SER A 69 0.01 24.51 -10.54
C SER A 69 -0.84 23.79 -9.50
N PHE A 70 -1.59 24.51 -8.66
CA PHE A 70 -2.56 23.92 -7.75
C PHE A 70 -3.70 23.19 -8.48
N PHE A 71 -4.26 23.78 -9.54
CA PHE A 71 -5.28 23.11 -10.34
C PHE A 71 -4.73 21.89 -11.11
N ILE A 72 -3.47 21.91 -11.55
CA ILE A 72 -2.82 20.73 -12.13
C ILE A 72 -2.77 19.58 -11.11
N LEU A 73 -2.48 19.84 -9.83
CA LEU A 73 -2.54 18.81 -8.79
C LEU A 73 -3.96 18.29 -8.56
N GLN A 74 -4.97 19.14 -8.61
CA GLN A 74 -6.37 18.71 -8.51
C GLN A 74 -6.79 17.82 -9.68
N LEU A 75 -6.37 18.19 -10.90
CA LEU A 75 -6.55 17.37 -12.10
C LEU A 75 -5.89 16.00 -11.91
N LEU A 76 -4.66 15.98 -11.41
CA LEU A 76 -3.92 14.75 -11.15
C LEU A 76 -4.60 13.87 -10.10
N ASN A 77 -5.18 14.46 -9.03
CA ASN A 77 -5.98 13.71 -8.05
C ASN A 77 -7.19 13.02 -8.71
N GLY A 78 -7.93 13.74 -9.56
CA GLY A 78 -9.05 13.17 -10.30
C GLY A 78 -8.63 12.03 -11.23
N LEU A 79 -7.47 12.15 -11.88
CA LEU A 79 -6.90 11.09 -12.71
C LEU A 79 -6.45 9.89 -11.87
N VAL A 80 -5.78 10.13 -10.73
CA VAL A 80 -5.29 9.09 -9.82
C VAL A 80 -6.42 8.17 -9.40
N ILE A 81 -7.55 8.73 -8.94
CA ILE A 81 -8.64 7.92 -8.42
C ILE A 81 -9.32 7.11 -9.54
N ILE A 82 -9.59 7.74 -10.70
CA ILE A 82 -10.20 7.06 -11.85
C ILE A 82 -9.29 5.93 -12.35
N PHE A 83 -8.01 6.21 -12.61
CA PHE A 83 -7.09 5.20 -13.12
C PHE A 83 -6.81 4.10 -12.10
N SER A 84 -6.69 4.43 -10.82
CA SER A 84 -6.48 3.43 -9.76
C SER A 84 -7.60 2.40 -9.70
N TYR A 85 -8.86 2.86 -9.70
CA TYR A 85 -10.01 1.96 -9.72
C TYR A 85 -10.15 1.22 -11.06
N PHE A 86 -9.92 1.91 -12.18
CA PHE A 86 -9.97 1.29 -13.50
C PHE A 86 -8.96 0.14 -13.63
N ILE A 87 -7.70 0.37 -13.24
CA ILE A 87 -6.65 -0.64 -13.27
C ILE A 87 -6.98 -1.76 -12.29
N LEU A 88 -7.39 -1.45 -11.07
CA LEU A 88 -7.72 -2.45 -10.05
C LEU A 88 -8.85 -3.40 -10.51
N ILE A 89 -9.87 -2.85 -11.19
CA ILE A 89 -11.06 -3.63 -11.56
C ILE A 89 -10.85 -4.37 -12.88
N PHE A 90 -10.30 -3.69 -13.90
CA PHE A 90 -10.25 -4.21 -15.27
C PHE A 90 -8.90 -4.79 -15.69
N VAL A 91 -7.80 -4.33 -15.10
CA VAL A 91 -6.44 -4.74 -15.50
C VAL A 91 -5.87 -5.79 -14.54
N CYS A 92 -6.14 -5.68 -13.24
CA CYS A 92 -5.63 -6.63 -12.27
C CYS A 92 -6.25 -8.02 -12.45
N ASN A 93 -5.41 -9.05 -12.42
CA ASN A 93 -5.84 -10.42 -12.66
C ASN A 93 -6.44 -11.06 -11.39
N TRP A 94 -7.76 -10.91 -11.20
CA TRP A 94 -8.48 -11.44 -10.03
C TRP A 94 -8.30 -12.95 -9.82
N LYS A 95 -8.02 -13.74 -10.86
CA LYS A 95 -7.69 -15.16 -10.71
C LYS A 95 -6.42 -15.35 -9.86
N ARG A 96 -5.40 -14.50 -10.07
CA ARG A 96 -4.16 -14.54 -9.27
C ARG A 96 -4.40 -14.15 -7.81
N PHE A 97 -5.36 -13.26 -7.55
CA PHE A 97 -5.77 -12.94 -6.18
C PHE A 97 -6.48 -14.13 -5.49
N VAL A 98 -7.29 -14.90 -6.21
CA VAL A 98 -7.86 -16.15 -5.66
C VAL A 98 -6.77 -17.17 -5.36
N GLU A 99 -5.85 -17.39 -6.30
CA GLU A 99 -4.69 -18.29 -6.09
C GLU A 99 -3.83 -17.82 -4.90
N PHE A 100 -3.71 -16.50 -4.68
CA PHE A 100 -3.04 -15.94 -3.50
C PHE A 100 -3.72 -16.35 -2.19
N LEU A 101 -5.06 -16.25 -2.13
CA LEU A 101 -5.83 -16.65 -0.94
C LEU A 101 -5.74 -18.15 -0.67
N GLU A 102 -5.72 -18.96 -1.74
CA GLU A 102 -5.54 -20.41 -1.62
C GLU A 102 -4.18 -20.74 -0.99
N VAL A 103 -3.09 -20.15 -1.49
CA VAL A 103 -1.75 -20.35 -0.90
C VAL A 103 -1.70 -19.83 0.54
N TRP A 104 -2.38 -18.73 0.86
CA TRP A 104 -2.49 -18.25 2.24
C TRP A 104 -3.13 -19.29 3.16
N SER A 105 -4.25 -19.88 2.76
CA SER A 105 -4.93 -20.91 3.58
C SER A 105 -4.04 -22.14 3.82
N GLN A 106 -3.23 -22.52 2.82
CA GLN A 106 -2.26 -23.63 2.94
C GLN A 106 -1.15 -23.36 3.97
N THR A 107 -0.90 -22.10 4.35
CA THR A 107 0.06 -21.79 5.41
C THR A 107 -0.44 -22.17 6.81
N GLY A 108 -1.76 -22.29 7.01
CA GLY A 108 -2.36 -22.47 8.33
C GLY A 108 -2.19 -21.30 9.30
N LEU A 109 -1.54 -20.20 8.88
CA LEU A 109 -1.31 -19.01 9.71
C LEU A 109 -2.61 -18.24 10.01
N GLU A 110 -3.69 -18.54 9.30
CA GLU A 110 -5.01 -17.97 9.53
C GLU A 110 -5.62 -18.33 10.89
N HIS A 111 -5.12 -19.39 11.53
CA HIS A 111 -5.50 -19.85 12.87
C HIS A 111 -4.43 -19.58 13.93
N ASP A 112 -3.25 -19.08 13.56
CA ASP A 112 -2.19 -18.77 14.54
C ASP A 112 -2.50 -17.46 15.28
N SER A 113 -2.89 -17.57 16.54
CA SER A 113 -3.22 -16.42 17.40
C SER A 113 -2.15 -15.32 17.43
N LYS A 114 -0.85 -15.67 17.36
CA LYS A 114 0.24 -14.68 17.35
C LYS A 114 0.27 -13.91 16.03
N THR A 115 0.13 -14.61 14.90
CA THR A 115 0.06 -14.01 13.57
C THR A 115 -1.21 -13.16 13.39
N ILE A 116 -2.37 -13.64 13.84
CA ILE A 116 -3.63 -12.89 13.84
C ILE A 116 -3.47 -11.57 14.62
N LYS A 117 -2.93 -11.64 15.85
CA LYS A 117 -2.67 -10.44 16.67
C LYS A 117 -1.74 -9.47 15.98
N TYR A 118 -0.66 -9.95 15.35
CA TYR A 118 0.26 -9.13 14.59
C TYR A 118 -0.43 -8.41 13.41
N ILE A 119 -1.17 -9.15 12.59
CA ILE A 119 -1.87 -8.59 11.43
C ILE A 119 -2.93 -7.56 11.88
N LYS A 120 -3.77 -7.89 12.89
CA LYS A 120 -4.77 -6.96 13.44
C LYS A 120 -4.13 -5.66 13.93
N TYR A 121 -3.01 -5.75 14.63
CA TYR A 121 -2.25 -4.60 15.12
C TYR A 121 -1.73 -3.72 13.98
N GLN A 122 -1.12 -4.32 12.94
CA GLN A 122 -0.62 -3.56 11.80
C GLN A 122 -1.75 -2.94 10.96
N ARG A 123 -2.86 -3.64 10.76
CA ARG A 123 -4.05 -3.09 10.09
C ARG A 123 -4.59 -1.87 10.83
N LYS A 124 -4.69 -1.94 12.17
CA LYS A 124 -5.14 -0.80 12.99
C LYS A 124 -4.25 0.42 12.79
N LYS A 125 -2.92 0.24 12.74
CA LYS A 125 -1.97 1.33 12.45
C LYS A 125 -2.18 1.92 11.06
N CYS A 126 -2.30 1.08 10.03
CA CYS A 126 -2.50 1.56 8.66
C CYS A 126 -3.83 2.32 8.52
N ARG A 127 -4.91 1.81 9.11
CA ARG A 127 -6.23 2.47 9.11
C ARG A 127 -6.23 3.79 9.87
N LEU A 128 -5.47 3.89 10.97
CA LEU A 128 -5.29 5.16 11.66
C LEU A 128 -4.59 6.20 10.77
N LEU A 129 -3.55 5.81 10.04
CA LEU A 129 -2.88 6.70 9.08
C LEU A 129 -3.82 7.13 7.95
N ILE A 130 -4.63 6.20 7.42
CA ILE A 130 -5.67 6.52 6.44
C ILE A 130 -6.70 7.51 7.00
N LEU A 131 -7.14 7.32 8.25
CA LEU A 131 -8.07 8.24 8.90
C LEU A 131 -7.49 9.65 9.06
N ILE A 132 -6.22 9.75 9.50
CA ILE A 132 -5.51 11.04 9.60
C ILE A 132 -5.46 11.72 8.23
N HIS A 133 -5.17 10.96 7.17
CA HIS A 133 -5.15 11.48 5.80
C HIS A 133 -6.53 12.02 5.36
N VAL A 134 -7.62 11.32 5.69
CA VAL A 134 -8.99 11.80 5.40
C VAL A 134 -9.24 13.14 6.08
N ILE A 135 -8.89 13.28 7.36
CA ILE A 135 -9.07 14.53 8.11
C ILE A 135 -8.26 15.68 7.51
N LEU A 136 -6.97 15.42 7.21
CA LEU A 136 -6.08 16.42 6.62
C LEU A 136 -6.56 16.86 5.22
N ASN A 137 -7.00 15.93 4.39
CA ASN A 137 -7.50 16.23 3.04
C ASN A 137 -8.74 17.14 3.08
N VAL A 138 -9.71 16.82 3.95
CA VAL A 138 -10.91 17.64 4.13
C VAL A 138 -10.55 19.03 4.66
N THR A 139 -9.61 19.10 5.60
CA THR A 139 -9.17 20.37 6.20
C THR A 139 -8.48 21.26 5.17
N VAL A 140 -7.55 20.71 4.39
CA VAL A 140 -6.84 21.46 3.33
C VAL A 140 -7.82 21.97 2.27
N SER A 141 -8.72 21.11 1.80
CA SER A 141 -9.69 21.47 0.75
C SER A 141 -10.68 22.53 1.24
N SER A 142 -11.03 22.53 2.53
CA SER A 142 -11.86 23.56 3.15
C SER A 142 -11.10 24.88 3.34
N SER A 143 -9.82 24.82 3.71
CA SER A 143 -9.00 26.02 3.93
C SER A 143 -8.72 26.79 2.64
N THR A 144 -8.51 26.10 1.52
CA THR A 144 -8.30 26.73 0.21
C THR A 144 -9.53 27.51 -0.27
N TYR A 145 -10.72 27.18 0.24
CA TYR A 145 -11.97 27.85 -0.12
C TYR A 145 -12.27 29.09 0.71
N ARG A 146 -11.73 29.16 1.93
CA ARG A 146 -12.05 30.21 2.92
C ARG A 146 -11.56 31.60 2.52
N THR A 147 -10.67 31.70 1.55
CA THR A 147 -9.95 32.93 1.20
C THR A 147 -10.75 33.93 0.37
N GLU A 148 -11.90 33.58 -0.22
CA GLU A 148 -12.54 34.47 -1.22
C GLU A 148 -13.89 35.11 -0.83
N LYS A 149 -14.75 34.54 0.04
CA LYS A 149 -16.08 35.16 0.35
C LYS A 149 -16.62 34.85 1.75
N GLN A 150 -17.09 35.88 2.47
CA GLN A 150 -17.86 35.78 3.72
C GLN A 150 -19.37 36.05 3.50
N SER A 151 -20.00 35.38 2.53
CA SER A 151 -21.45 35.48 2.27
C SER A 151 -22.17 34.17 2.58
N LEU A 152 -23.50 34.17 2.71
CA LEU A 152 -24.31 32.94 2.88
C LEU A 152 -24.09 31.92 1.75
N GLU A 153 -23.71 32.39 0.56
CA GLU A 153 -23.32 31.57 -0.60
C GLU A 153 -22.12 30.67 -0.28
N TYR A 154 -21.22 31.12 0.59
CA TYR A 154 -20.05 30.35 1.04
C TYR A 154 -20.42 29.00 1.67
N ILE A 155 -21.48 28.96 2.49
CA ILE A 155 -21.90 27.72 3.16
C ILE A 155 -22.41 26.71 2.13
N PHE A 156 -23.18 27.18 1.14
CA PHE A 156 -23.71 26.33 0.08
C PHE A 156 -22.62 25.75 -0.82
N GLU A 157 -21.49 26.44 -0.98
CA GLU A 157 -20.36 25.96 -1.78
C GLU A 157 -19.35 25.12 -0.97
N LEU A 158 -19.22 25.37 0.34
CA LEU A 158 -18.31 24.61 1.20
C LEU A 158 -18.76 23.16 1.41
N VAL A 159 -20.07 22.93 1.59
CA VAL A 159 -20.64 21.59 1.80
C VAL A 159 -20.29 20.61 0.67
N PRO A 160 -20.54 20.90 -0.63
CA PRO A 160 -20.19 19.98 -1.71
C PRO A 160 -18.68 19.78 -1.86
N ILE A 161 -17.85 20.79 -1.55
CA ILE A 161 -16.39 20.65 -1.57
C ILE A 161 -15.93 19.70 -0.46
N ALA A 162 -16.40 19.90 0.77
CA ALA A 162 -16.07 19.02 1.90
C ALA A 162 -16.54 17.59 1.64
N PHE A 163 -17.76 17.42 1.11
CA PHE A 163 -18.30 16.11 0.74
C PHE A 163 -17.48 15.42 -0.34
N THR A 164 -17.10 16.14 -1.41
CA THR A 164 -16.28 15.60 -2.49
C THR A 164 -14.91 15.19 -1.97
N SER A 165 -14.27 16.04 -1.15
CA SER A 165 -12.94 15.80 -0.57
C SER A 165 -12.95 14.60 0.37
N PHE A 166 -13.98 14.51 1.22
CA PHE A 166 -14.19 13.35 2.09
C PHE A 166 -14.37 12.07 1.26
N THR A 167 -15.24 12.10 0.24
CA THR A 167 -15.50 10.93 -0.60
C THR A 167 -14.25 10.49 -1.35
N TYR A 168 -13.49 11.44 -1.91
CA TYR A 168 -12.19 11.18 -2.54
C TYR A 168 -11.23 10.48 -1.58
N ALA A 169 -11.03 11.03 -0.38
CA ALA A 169 -10.09 10.50 0.59
C ALA A 169 -10.50 9.10 1.09
N VAL A 170 -11.81 8.85 1.27
CA VAL A 170 -12.33 7.52 1.61
C VAL A 170 -12.07 6.53 0.48
N LEU A 171 -12.36 6.88 -0.77
CA LEU A 171 -12.15 6.01 -1.92
C LEU A 171 -10.67 5.66 -2.12
N LEU A 172 -9.76 6.63 -1.97
CA LEU A 172 -8.31 6.40 -2.00
C LEU A 172 -7.86 5.51 -0.83
N GLY A 173 -8.41 5.74 0.37
CA GLY A 173 -8.19 4.94 1.56
C GLY A 173 -8.59 3.47 1.38
N LEU A 174 -9.72 3.20 0.72
CA LEU A 174 -10.19 1.83 0.45
C LEU A 174 -9.23 1.04 -0.44
N ILE A 175 -8.75 1.64 -1.53
CA ILE A 175 -7.77 0.97 -2.41
C ILE A 175 -6.45 0.72 -1.69
N THR A 176 -6.00 1.72 -0.92
CA THR A 176 -4.73 1.66 -0.19
C THR A 176 -4.79 0.59 0.91
N ASP A 177 -5.88 0.54 1.70
CA ASP A 177 -6.11 -0.48 2.73
C ASP A 177 -6.13 -1.89 2.11
N PHE A 178 -6.81 -2.08 0.98
CA PHE A 178 -6.85 -3.37 0.30
C PHE A 178 -5.45 -3.85 -0.11
N SER A 179 -4.69 -2.99 -0.79
CA SER A 179 -3.34 -3.33 -1.26
C SER A 179 -2.41 -3.60 -0.08
N LEU A 180 -2.45 -2.77 0.98
CA LEU A 180 -1.67 -2.97 2.20
C LEU A 180 -2.01 -4.28 2.91
N GLN A 181 -3.27 -4.69 2.94
CA GLN A 181 -3.65 -5.99 3.53
C GLN A 181 -2.97 -7.15 2.81
N ILE A 182 -2.89 -7.15 1.48
CA ILE A 182 -2.15 -8.18 0.73
C ILE A 182 -0.68 -8.22 1.16
N LEU A 183 -0.04 -7.06 1.27
CA LEU A 183 1.37 -6.97 1.69
C LEU A 183 1.60 -7.47 3.11
N LEU A 184 0.64 -7.19 4.01
CA LEU A 184 0.71 -7.59 5.41
C LEU A 184 0.70 -9.10 5.59
N PHE A 185 -0.09 -9.83 4.79
CA PHE A 185 -0.17 -11.28 4.85
C PHE A 185 1.15 -11.91 4.41
N ILE A 186 1.73 -11.42 3.30
CA ILE A 186 3.06 -11.85 2.84
C ILE A 186 4.13 -11.56 3.91
N CYS A 187 4.10 -10.36 4.48
CA CYS A 187 5.00 -9.99 5.58
C CYS A 187 4.85 -10.95 6.77
N ALA A 188 3.62 -11.28 7.17
CA ALA A 188 3.37 -12.19 8.27
C ALA A 188 3.97 -13.58 8.01
N THR A 189 3.85 -14.11 6.79
CA THR A 189 4.45 -15.40 6.40
C THR A 189 5.97 -15.38 6.55
N PHE A 190 6.66 -14.38 5.99
CA PHE A 190 8.12 -14.29 6.12
C PHE A 190 8.58 -13.99 7.55
N LEU A 191 7.82 -13.22 8.33
CA LEU A 191 8.10 -13.04 9.75
C LEU A 191 8.07 -14.37 10.50
N HIS A 192 7.09 -15.21 10.20
CA HIS A 192 6.94 -16.51 10.81
C HIS A 192 8.13 -17.43 10.45
N VAL A 193 8.53 -17.48 9.19
CA VAL A 193 9.74 -18.21 8.73
C VAL A 193 10.98 -17.76 9.50
N ASN A 194 11.21 -16.44 9.59
CA ASN A 194 12.38 -15.89 10.26
C ASN A 194 12.40 -16.22 11.77
N LYS A 195 11.24 -16.19 12.43
CA LYS A 195 11.13 -16.56 13.85
C LYS A 195 11.43 -18.04 14.09
N ARG A 196 10.93 -18.93 13.22
CA ARG A 196 11.22 -20.37 13.32
C ARG A 196 12.70 -20.68 13.07
N LEU A 197 13.33 -20.00 12.10
CA LEU A 197 14.77 -20.11 11.88
C LEU A 197 15.57 -19.67 13.10
N GLU A 198 15.28 -18.48 13.64
CA GLU A 198 15.95 -17.97 14.83
C GLU A 198 15.78 -18.91 16.03
N HIS A 199 14.59 -19.47 16.20
CA HIS A 199 14.29 -20.45 17.25
C HIS A 199 15.10 -21.73 17.07
N LEU A 200 15.13 -22.30 15.86
CA LEU A 200 15.89 -23.53 15.57
C LEU A 200 17.40 -23.33 15.73
N THR A 201 17.93 -22.15 15.38
CA THR A 201 19.33 -21.80 15.63
C THR A 201 19.66 -21.77 17.12
N LYS A 202 18.75 -21.24 17.96
CA LYS A 202 18.93 -21.18 19.42
C LYS A 202 18.72 -22.54 20.10
N PHE A 203 17.83 -23.37 19.55
CA PHE A 203 17.46 -24.68 20.10
C PHE A 203 17.53 -25.77 19.02
N PRO A 204 18.74 -26.23 18.62
CA PRO A 204 18.93 -27.14 17.49
C PRO A 204 18.28 -28.52 17.66
N ASN A 205 18.01 -28.91 18.90
CA ASN A 205 17.41 -30.19 19.26
C ASN A 205 15.88 -30.12 19.37
N SER A 206 15.27 -28.98 19.09
CA SER A 206 13.80 -28.85 19.05
C SER A 206 13.22 -29.78 17.98
N THR A 207 12.26 -30.62 18.38
CA THR A 207 11.49 -31.50 17.49
C THR A 207 10.35 -30.77 16.76
N GLU A 208 9.97 -29.57 17.23
CA GLU A 208 8.84 -28.80 16.68
C GLU A 208 9.19 -28.09 15.36
N ASP A 209 10.48 -27.82 15.10
CA ASP A 209 10.95 -27.06 13.95
C ASP A 209 11.91 -27.88 13.08
N ASN A 210 11.37 -28.59 12.09
CA ASN A 210 12.18 -29.20 11.03
C ASN A 210 12.48 -28.16 9.94
N ILE A 211 13.73 -28.05 9.51
CA ILE A 211 14.21 -27.19 8.42
C ILE A 211 13.36 -27.35 7.13
N GLY A 212 12.91 -28.58 6.84
CA GLY A 212 12.05 -28.83 5.68
C GLY A 212 10.69 -28.10 5.77
N SER A 213 10.10 -28.03 6.97
CA SER A 213 8.84 -27.30 7.19
C SER A 213 9.02 -25.78 7.08
N ILE A 214 10.16 -25.26 7.54
CA ILE A 214 10.54 -23.85 7.41
C ILE A 214 10.71 -23.51 5.92
N ARG A 215 11.39 -24.38 5.16
CA ARG A 215 11.58 -24.20 3.72
C ARG A 215 10.25 -24.23 2.96
N LEU A 216 9.36 -25.15 3.32
CA LEU A 216 8.02 -25.19 2.73
C LEU A 216 7.26 -23.88 2.97
N MET A 217 7.29 -23.36 4.20
CA MET A 217 6.67 -22.07 4.53
C MET A 217 7.30 -20.89 3.77
N HIS A 218 8.63 -20.90 3.60
CA HIS A 218 9.31 -19.91 2.75
C HIS A 218 8.86 -19.99 1.29
N SER A 219 8.67 -21.22 0.77
CA SER A 219 8.11 -21.43 -0.57
C SER A 219 6.69 -20.90 -0.69
N PHE A 220 5.82 -21.11 0.31
CA PHE A 220 4.49 -20.50 0.31
C PHE A 220 4.57 -18.97 0.31
N GLY A 221 5.44 -18.36 1.12
CA GLY A 221 5.66 -16.90 1.09
C GLY A 221 6.13 -16.41 -0.28
N SER A 222 7.03 -17.14 -0.93
CA SER A 222 7.51 -16.83 -2.30
C SER A 222 6.37 -16.93 -3.33
N GLN A 223 5.56 -17.99 -3.27
CA GLN A 223 4.41 -18.16 -4.14
C GLN A 223 3.37 -17.06 -3.92
N MET A 224 3.01 -16.76 -2.67
CA MET A 224 2.13 -15.64 -2.33
C MET A 224 2.64 -14.32 -2.92
N THR A 225 3.94 -14.05 -2.79
CA THR A 225 4.55 -12.83 -3.35
C THR A 225 4.41 -12.78 -4.86
N LEU A 226 4.67 -13.89 -5.55
CA LEU A 226 4.54 -13.98 -7.00
C LEU A 226 3.09 -13.78 -7.47
N LYS A 227 2.12 -14.40 -6.78
CA LYS A 227 0.69 -14.25 -7.12
C LYS A 227 0.20 -12.84 -6.86
N ALA A 228 0.61 -12.23 -5.75
CA ALA A 228 0.32 -10.84 -5.45
C ALA A 228 0.93 -9.92 -6.51
N ASP A 229 2.21 -10.10 -6.85
CA ASP A 229 2.88 -9.30 -7.89
C ASP A 229 2.15 -9.39 -9.24
N GLN A 230 1.80 -10.60 -9.70
CA GLN A 230 1.05 -10.78 -10.94
C GLN A 230 -0.36 -10.16 -10.89
N PHE A 231 -0.94 -10.01 -9.70
CA PHE A 231 -2.22 -9.35 -9.50
C PHE A 231 -2.08 -7.82 -9.54
N ILE A 232 -1.19 -7.22 -8.74
CA ILE A 232 -1.13 -5.76 -8.53
C ILE A 232 0.01 -5.02 -9.24
N ARG A 233 0.89 -5.66 -10.01
CA ARG A 233 2.07 -4.99 -10.62
C ARG A 233 1.75 -3.72 -11.43
N HIS A 234 0.69 -3.73 -12.23
CA HIS A 234 0.29 -2.57 -13.04
C HIS A 234 -0.32 -1.48 -12.17
N PHE A 235 -1.08 -1.89 -11.16
CA PHE A 235 -1.63 -0.98 -10.16
C PHE A 235 -0.51 -0.27 -9.38
N ILE A 236 0.51 -1.01 -8.94
CA ILE A 236 1.70 -0.47 -8.29
C ILE A 236 2.39 0.52 -9.22
N ALA A 237 2.72 0.13 -10.45
CA ALA A 237 3.45 0.98 -11.37
C ALA A 237 2.73 2.31 -11.68
N CYS A 238 1.42 2.25 -11.92
CA CYS A 238 0.61 3.43 -12.16
C CYS A 238 0.52 4.32 -10.92
N THR A 239 0.25 3.73 -9.74
CA THR A 239 0.12 4.48 -8.49
C THR A 239 1.44 5.16 -8.12
N TYR A 240 2.57 4.44 -8.21
CA TYR A 240 3.89 5.03 -7.99
C TYR A 240 4.18 6.19 -8.94
N SER A 241 3.96 5.99 -10.24
CA SER A 241 4.24 7.02 -11.24
C SER A 241 3.45 8.30 -10.94
N MET A 242 2.14 8.16 -10.68
CA MET A 242 1.29 9.31 -10.36
C MET A 242 1.67 9.99 -9.05
N MET A 243 1.98 9.22 -7.98
CA MET A 243 2.37 9.80 -6.69
C MET A 243 3.72 10.52 -6.78
N ILE A 244 4.69 9.99 -7.53
CA ILE A 244 5.98 10.65 -7.76
C ILE A 244 5.78 11.96 -8.54
N THR A 245 4.99 11.93 -9.62
CA THR A 245 4.64 13.14 -10.38
C THR A 245 3.97 14.18 -9.48
N PHE A 246 3.03 13.75 -8.64
CA PHE A 246 2.36 14.62 -7.68
C PHE A 246 3.38 15.28 -6.72
N ILE A 247 4.25 14.47 -6.10
CA ILE A 247 5.29 14.92 -5.17
C ILE A 247 6.21 15.96 -5.82
N LEU A 248 6.61 15.75 -7.08
CA LEU A 248 7.50 16.66 -7.79
C LEU A 248 6.82 17.99 -8.12
N ILE A 249 5.57 17.97 -8.59
CA ILE A 249 4.82 19.19 -8.91
C ILE A 249 4.53 20.00 -7.64
N ASP A 250 4.12 19.34 -6.55
CA ASP A 250 3.82 20.02 -5.29
C ASP A 250 5.08 20.61 -4.66
N LEU A 251 6.21 19.89 -4.73
CA LEU A 251 7.48 20.44 -4.23
C LEU A 251 7.97 21.63 -5.08
N TYR A 252 7.81 21.58 -6.40
CA TYR A 252 8.10 22.73 -7.25
C TYR A 252 7.25 23.94 -6.85
N ARG A 253 5.95 23.75 -6.63
CA ARG A 253 5.06 24.80 -6.13
C ARG A 253 5.52 25.34 -4.77
N MET A 254 5.88 24.46 -3.85
CA MET A 254 6.32 24.81 -2.51
C MET A 254 7.60 25.65 -2.51
N ILE A 255 8.60 25.29 -3.32
CA ILE A 255 9.92 25.95 -3.33
C ILE A 255 9.92 27.22 -4.17
N TYR A 256 9.27 27.22 -5.34
CA TYR A 256 9.45 28.28 -6.34
C TYR A 256 8.23 29.17 -6.56
N LEU A 257 7.03 28.72 -6.23
CA LEU A 257 5.78 29.45 -6.56
C LEU A 257 5.02 29.95 -5.33
N SER A 258 5.32 29.45 -4.13
CA SER A 258 4.63 29.83 -2.91
C SER A 258 5.00 31.27 -2.52
N THR A 259 4.04 32.19 -2.67
CA THR A 259 4.22 33.62 -2.36
C THR A 259 3.74 34.00 -0.98
N THR A 260 2.76 33.27 -0.43
CA THR A 260 2.21 33.50 0.91
C THR A 260 2.59 32.39 1.89
N PRO A 261 2.69 32.69 3.20
CA PRO A 261 2.88 31.65 4.22
C PRO A 261 1.76 30.59 4.18
N THR A 262 0.53 31.00 3.89
CA THR A 262 -0.62 30.10 3.80
C THR A 262 -0.45 29.07 2.69
N ASP A 263 -0.02 29.48 1.49
CA ASP A 263 0.22 28.57 0.36
C ASP A 263 1.35 27.58 0.67
N TYR A 264 2.39 28.07 1.34
CA TYR A 264 3.51 27.24 1.79
C TYR A 264 3.05 26.17 2.79
N TYR A 265 2.24 26.54 3.81
CA TYR A 265 1.70 25.60 4.78
C TYR A 265 0.75 24.58 4.14
N ILE A 266 -0.13 25.01 3.23
CA ILE A 266 -1.02 24.12 2.47
C ILE A 266 -0.20 23.10 1.69
N SER A 267 0.84 23.56 0.98
CA SER A 267 1.75 22.68 0.22
C SER A 267 2.47 21.70 1.14
N ILE A 268 2.97 22.12 2.29
CA ILE A 268 3.59 21.20 3.27
C ILE A 268 2.62 20.12 3.72
N ILE A 269 1.37 20.47 4.04
CA ILE A 269 0.39 19.50 4.52
C ILE A 269 0.07 18.49 3.41
N ILE A 270 -0.16 18.97 2.18
CA ILE A 270 -0.38 18.13 1.00
C ILE A 270 0.80 17.18 0.77
N GLN A 271 2.02 17.72 0.80
CA GLN A 271 3.24 16.95 0.60
C GLN A 271 3.42 15.88 1.68
N PHE A 272 3.20 16.23 2.95
CA PHE A 272 3.25 15.29 4.08
C PHE A 272 2.23 14.15 3.90
N VAL A 273 1.02 14.48 3.49
CA VAL A 273 -0.09 13.56 3.23
C VAL A 273 0.26 12.55 2.13
N VAL A 274 0.84 13.00 1.02
CA VAL A 274 1.20 12.12 -0.12
C VAL A 274 2.47 11.32 0.14
N ILE A 275 3.51 11.95 0.71
CA ILE A 275 4.76 11.27 1.06
C ILE A 275 4.50 10.19 2.12
N SER A 276 3.73 10.50 3.19
CA SER A 276 3.46 9.52 4.25
C SER A 276 2.75 8.27 3.73
N MET A 277 1.74 8.43 2.88
CA MET A 277 1.05 7.31 2.24
C MET A 277 1.97 6.50 1.34
N THR A 278 2.71 7.18 0.48
CA THR A 278 3.66 6.55 -0.44
C THR A 278 4.76 5.81 0.33
N ALA A 279 5.26 6.40 1.42
CA ALA A 279 6.28 5.82 2.28
C ALA A 279 5.78 4.58 3.03
N VAL A 280 4.55 4.59 3.56
CA VAL A 280 3.96 3.41 4.21
C VAL A 280 3.80 2.26 3.23
N PHE A 281 3.28 2.53 2.04
CA PHE A 281 3.15 1.52 0.99
C PHE A 281 4.52 0.96 0.60
N THR A 282 5.47 1.85 0.30
CA THR A 282 6.86 1.51 -0.05
C THR A 282 7.55 0.70 1.04
N TYR A 283 7.35 1.07 2.30
CA TYR A 283 7.91 0.36 3.44
C TYR A 283 7.49 -1.11 3.44
N TYR A 284 6.21 -1.41 3.24
CA TYR A 284 5.75 -2.80 3.21
C TYR A 284 6.23 -3.56 1.97
N VAL A 285 6.30 -2.92 0.81
CA VAL A 285 6.84 -3.53 -0.40
C VAL A 285 8.31 -3.92 -0.20
N VAL A 286 9.16 -2.99 0.25
CA VAL A 286 10.58 -3.23 0.53
C VAL A 286 10.76 -4.25 1.65
N LYS A 287 9.89 -4.20 2.67
CA LYS A 287 9.93 -5.12 3.81
C LYS A 287 9.68 -6.57 3.40
N ILE A 288 8.83 -6.85 2.41
CA ILE A 288 8.66 -8.21 1.88
C ILE A 288 9.99 -8.74 1.36
N ASN A 289 10.67 -7.97 0.51
CA ASN A 289 11.97 -8.35 -0.04
C ASN A 289 13.02 -8.55 1.07
N ALA A 290 13.11 -7.60 2.00
CA ALA A 290 14.05 -7.69 3.12
C ALA A 290 13.77 -8.91 4.02
N TRP A 291 12.49 -9.20 4.32
CA TRP A 291 12.11 -10.33 5.18
C TRP A 291 12.24 -11.68 4.49
N ALA A 292 12.11 -11.75 3.16
CA ALA A 292 12.35 -12.97 2.41
C ALA A 292 13.81 -13.45 2.51
N SER A 293 14.75 -12.52 2.66
CA SER A 293 16.20 -12.81 2.74
C SER A 293 16.79 -12.74 4.16
N LYS A 294 16.09 -12.12 5.13
CA LYS A 294 16.60 -11.89 6.51
C LYS A 294 17.07 -13.17 7.21
N GLY A 295 16.44 -14.30 6.92
CA GLY A 295 16.74 -15.60 7.51
C GLY A 295 18.04 -16.24 7.03
N PHE A 296 18.69 -15.67 6.01
CA PHE A 296 19.85 -16.27 5.34
C PHE A 296 20.98 -16.63 6.31
N HIS A 297 21.35 -15.71 7.21
CA HIS A 297 22.43 -15.97 8.19
C HIS A 297 22.07 -17.07 9.19
N HIS A 298 20.80 -17.14 9.62
CA HIS A 298 20.34 -18.22 10.50
C HIS A 298 20.37 -19.57 9.79
N ALA A 299 19.92 -19.62 8.53
CA ALA A 299 20.03 -20.82 7.70
C ALA A 299 21.49 -21.23 7.49
N TYR A 300 22.40 -20.28 7.25
CA TYR A 300 23.83 -20.54 7.16
C TYR A 300 24.40 -21.15 8.44
N GLN A 301 24.06 -20.61 9.62
CA GLN A 301 24.50 -21.18 10.89
C GLN A 301 24.00 -22.61 11.10
N LEU A 302 22.75 -22.89 10.71
CA LEU A 302 22.15 -24.23 10.80
C LEU A 302 22.88 -25.27 9.95
N SER A 303 23.56 -24.86 8.87
CA SER A 303 24.33 -25.76 8.02
C SER A 303 25.51 -26.41 8.77
N PHE A 304 26.03 -25.76 9.82
CA PHE A 304 27.13 -26.28 10.63
C PHE A 304 26.67 -27.10 11.84
N THR A 305 25.37 -27.10 12.18
CA THR A 305 24.91 -27.61 13.47
C THR A 305 24.62 -29.11 13.48
N LYS A 306 24.24 -29.69 12.33
CA LYS A 306 23.91 -31.13 12.21
C LYS A 306 24.62 -31.75 11.03
N ASN A 307 25.43 -32.77 11.30
CA ASN A 307 26.16 -33.53 10.28
C ASN A 307 25.27 -34.64 9.66
N ASN A 308 24.07 -34.25 9.20
CA ASN A 308 23.16 -35.15 8.48
C ASN A 308 23.03 -34.67 7.03
N PRO A 309 23.33 -35.50 6.02
CA PRO A 309 23.24 -35.13 4.60
C PRO A 309 21.89 -34.54 4.20
N SER A 310 20.78 -35.06 4.73
CA SER A 310 19.42 -34.56 4.44
C SER A 310 19.21 -33.16 5.01
N HIS A 311 19.67 -32.91 6.24
CA HIS A 311 19.58 -31.60 6.88
C HIS A 311 20.44 -30.56 6.14
N LEU A 312 21.65 -30.95 5.74
CA LEU A 312 22.55 -30.12 4.94
C LEU A 312 21.90 -29.75 3.61
N ALA A 313 21.37 -30.73 2.86
CA ALA A 313 20.72 -30.49 1.57
C ALA A 313 19.54 -29.51 1.68
N GLU A 314 18.66 -29.71 2.66
CA GLU A 314 17.52 -28.84 2.93
C GLU A 314 17.94 -27.42 3.31
N THR A 315 18.96 -27.29 4.16
CA THR A 315 19.50 -26.01 4.59
C THR A 315 20.16 -25.27 3.43
N SER A 316 20.97 -25.96 2.61
CA SER A 316 21.60 -25.38 1.42
C SER A 316 20.57 -24.91 0.41
N LEU A 317 19.49 -25.66 0.20
CA LEU A 317 18.41 -25.25 -0.71
C LEU A 317 17.67 -24.02 -0.18
N LEU A 318 17.40 -23.96 1.12
CA LEU A 318 16.79 -22.79 1.75
C LEU A 318 17.69 -21.55 1.64
N MET A 319 18.98 -21.69 1.94
CA MET A 319 19.96 -20.62 1.76
C MET A 319 20.01 -20.14 0.32
N TYR A 320 20.08 -21.05 -0.65
CA TYR A 320 20.06 -20.71 -2.07
C TYR A 320 18.82 -19.89 -2.44
N ARG A 321 17.64 -20.29 -1.94
CA ARG A 321 16.39 -19.54 -2.18
C ARG A 321 16.36 -18.18 -1.49
N MET A 322 16.85 -18.06 -0.26
CA MET A 322 16.94 -16.79 0.46
C MET A 322 17.99 -15.84 -0.14
N GLY A 323 19.06 -16.37 -0.73
CA GLY A 323 20.16 -15.59 -1.29
C GLY A 323 19.88 -14.97 -2.67
N ARG A 324 18.84 -15.43 -3.38
CA ARG A 324 18.54 -14.95 -4.74
C ARG A 324 17.99 -13.52 -4.82
N ASN A 325 17.50 -12.96 -3.72
CA ASN A 325 16.90 -11.61 -3.65
C ASN A 325 15.82 -11.33 -4.73
N ASP A 326 15.24 -12.38 -5.32
CA ASP A 326 14.26 -12.32 -6.42
C ASP A 326 12.81 -12.38 -5.92
N ILE A 327 12.62 -12.44 -4.60
CA ILE A 327 11.31 -12.40 -3.96
C ILE A 327 10.96 -10.95 -3.61
N GLY A 328 9.98 -10.38 -4.30
CA GLY A 328 9.46 -9.05 -4.04
C GLY A 328 8.41 -8.66 -5.06
N LEU A 329 7.80 -7.49 -4.86
CA LEU A 329 6.91 -6.90 -5.87
C LEU A 329 7.74 -6.11 -6.88
N THR A 330 7.24 -6.05 -8.09
CA THR A 330 7.91 -5.44 -9.24
C THR A 330 7.19 -4.20 -9.72
N PHE A 331 7.97 -3.26 -10.26
CA PHE A 331 7.42 -2.14 -11.00
C PHE A 331 7.14 -2.59 -12.44
N ALA A 332 5.89 -2.94 -12.75
CA ALA A 332 5.45 -3.42 -14.08
C ALA A 332 6.34 -4.54 -14.67
N ASN A 333 6.85 -5.46 -13.83
CA ASN A 333 7.78 -6.53 -14.24
C ASN A 333 9.15 -6.08 -14.75
N LEU A 334 9.52 -4.80 -14.59
CA LEU A 334 10.83 -4.29 -15.03
C LEU A 334 11.92 -4.58 -14.00
N PHE A 335 11.66 -4.25 -12.74
CA PHE A 335 12.59 -4.47 -11.63
C PHE A 335 11.83 -4.68 -10.31
N THR A 336 12.45 -5.38 -9.37
CA THR A 336 11.95 -5.56 -8.02
C THR A 336 12.11 -4.27 -7.22
N ILE A 337 11.08 -3.88 -6.48
CA ILE A 337 11.08 -2.69 -5.63
C ILE A 337 11.84 -3.03 -4.34
N THR A 338 13.14 -2.72 -4.35
CA THR A 338 14.07 -2.89 -3.23
C THR A 338 14.37 -1.57 -2.54
N ALA A 339 15.06 -1.61 -1.39
CA ALA A 339 15.54 -0.39 -0.73
C ALA A 339 16.43 0.46 -1.66
N SER A 340 17.29 -0.19 -2.45
CA SER A 340 18.16 0.47 -3.43
C SER A 340 17.37 1.21 -4.50
N PHE A 341 16.28 0.60 -5.00
CA PHE A 341 15.38 1.29 -5.95
C PHE A 341 14.79 2.56 -5.33
N VAL A 342 14.32 2.49 -4.09
CA VAL A 342 13.72 3.65 -3.40
C VAL A 342 14.76 4.75 -3.20
N THR A 343 16.00 4.40 -2.84
CA THR A 343 17.08 5.40 -2.73
C THR A 343 17.41 6.04 -4.07
N SER A 344 17.50 5.25 -5.15
CA SER A 344 17.75 5.79 -6.50
C SER A 344 16.63 6.71 -6.96
N LEU A 345 15.38 6.33 -6.68
CA LEU A 345 14.22 7.16 -6.99
C LEU A 345 14.23 8.47 -6.19
N ALA A 346 14.55 8.41 -4.89
CA ALA A 346 14.66 9.62 -4.06
C ALA A 346 15.78 10.54 -4.56
N THR A 347 16.94 10.00 -4.92
CA THR A 347 18.04 10.76 -5.54
C THR A 347 17.60 11.40 -6.85
N LEU A 348 16.94 10.65 -7.72
CA LEU A 348 16.40 11.16 -8.99
C LEU A 348 15.41 12.31 -8.76
N CYS A 349 14.50 12.20 -7.78
CA CYS A 349 13.59 13.28 -7.43
C CYS A 349 14.38 14.54 -7.01
N VAL A 350 15.34 14.39 -6.09
CA VAL A 350 16.20 15.51 -5.64
C VAL A 350 16.95 16.15 -6.81
N THR A 351 17.50 15.35 -7.73
CA THR A 351 18.18 15.85 -8.93
C THR A 351 17.24 16.67 -9.81
N PHE A 352 16.02 16.19 -10.06
CA PHE A 352 15.02 16.95 -10.83
C PHE A 352 14.70 18.29 -10.16
N ILE A 353 14.53 18.29 -8.84
CA ILE A 353 14.22 19.50 -8.07
C ILE A 353 15.36 20.52 -8.18
N LEU A 354 16.60 20.07 -8.01
CA LEU A 354 17.79 20.93 -8.09
C LEU A 354 18.08 21.44 -9.51
N ALA A 355 17.60 20.75 -10.56
CA ALA A 355 17.78 21.16 -11.94
C ALA A 355 16.81 22.28 -12.39
N PHE A 356 15.69 22.49 -11.68
CA PHE A 356 14.67 23.48 -12.09
C PHE A 356 15.18 24.92 -12.23
N PRO A 357 16.02 25.48 -11.33
CA PRO A 357 16.54 26.84 -11.49
C PRO A 357 17.32 27.01 -12.80
N THR A 358 18.12 26.01 -13.17
CA THR A 358 18.91 26.01 -14.41
C THR A 358 18.01 25.99 -15.63
N ILE A 359 16.96 25.17 -15.62
CA ILE A 359 15.98 25.11 -16.71
C ILE A 359 15.24 26.45 -16.85
N LYS A 360 14.82 27.06 -15.72
CA LYS A 360 14.16 28.38 -15.72
C LYS A 360 15.05 29.49 -16.29
N SER A 361 16.38 29.41 -16.12
CA SER A 361 17.29 30.42 -16.66
C SER A 361 17.51 30.35 -18.18
N GLN A 362 17.01 29.30 -18.84
CA GLN A 362 17.15 29.07 -20.29
C GLN A 362 15.90 29.44 -21.09
N PHE A 363 14.80 29.83 -20.42
CA PHE A 363 13.54 30.31 -21.00
C PHE A 363 13.22 31.69 -20.42
#